data_AF-A0A5K1DR02-F1
#
_entry.id   AF-A0A5K1DR02-F1
#
_cell.length_a   1.000
_cell.length_b   1.000
_cell.length_c   1.000
_cell.angle_alpha   90.00
_cell.angle_beta   90.00
_cell.angle_gamma   90.00
#
_symmetry.space_group_name_H-M   'P 1'
#
loop_
_entity.id
_entity.type
_entity.pdbx_description
1 polymer ?
#
loop_
_entity_poly.entity_id
_entity_poly.type
_entity_poly.pdbx_seq_one_letter_code
_entity_poly.pdbx_strand_id
1 'polypeptide(L)' 'SIRVYCRVRPFLPGQQSGLNTVEHIGDGNITISNPLKQDKGSRKSFTFNKVFGPSASQ' A
#
# COMPACT_ATOMS: atom_id res chain seq x y z
N SER A 1 -13.28 6.18 -20.77
CA SER A 1 -12.14 5.41 -20.23
C SER A 1 -12.27 5.41 -18.70
N ILE A 2 -12.12 4.26 -18.05
CA ILE A 2 -12.16 4.16 -16.59
C ILE A 2 -10.74 4.37 -16.06
N ARG A 3 -10.59 5.17 -15.01
CA ARG A 3 -9.33 5.34 -14.28
C ARG A 3 -9.51 4.80 -12.86
N VAL A 4 -8.53 4.04 -12.41
CA VAL A 4 -8.50 3.41 -11.09
C VAL A 4 -7.32 3.95 -10.31
N TYR A 5 -7.60 4.45 -9.12
CA TYR A 5 -6.62 5.05 -8.23
C TYR A 5 -6.61 4.32 -6.89
N CYS A 6 -5.46 4.28 -6.22
CA CYS A 6 -5.31 3.73 -4.88
C CYS A 6 -4.84 4.83 -3.93
N ARG A 7 -5.41 4.92 -2.72
CA ARG A 7 -4.95 5.83 -1.65
C ARG A 7 -4.70 5.03 -0.39
N VAL A 8 -3.47 5.09 0.12
CA VAL A 8 -3.10 4.50 1.40
C VAL A 8 -3.47 5.48 2.50
N ARG A 9 -4.28 5.05 3.46
CA ARG A 9 -4.67 5.86 4.62
C ARG A 9 -3.51 5.90 5.63
N PRO A 10 -3.22 7.04 6.29
CA PRO A 10 -2.35 7.06 7.45
C PRO A 10 -2.94 6.25 8.61
N PHE A 11 -2.08 5.80 9.52
CA PHE A 11 -2.51 5.10 10.73
C PHE A 11 -3.43 5.98 11.59
N LEU A 12 -4.41 5.33 12.20
CA LEU A 12 -5.27 5.99 13.17
C LEU A 12 -4.53 6.24 14.48
N PRO A 13 -4.89 7.29 15.24
CA PRO A 13 -4.42 7.44 16.62
C PRO A 13 -4.67 6.14 17.41
N GLY A 14 -3.62 5.60 18.02
CA GLY A 14 -3.68 4.35 18.78
C GLY A 14 -3.38 3.06 18.00
N GLN A 15 -3.21 3.11 16.67
CA GLN A 15 -2.66 1.98 15.92
C GLN A 15 -1.13 1.93 16.04
N GLN A 16 -0.59 0.73 16.31
CA GLN A 16 0.85 0.51 16.30
C GLN A 16 1.40 0.58 14.87
N SER A 17 2.38 1.46 14.65
CA SER A 17 3.05 1.63 13.34
C SER A 17 3.91 0.43 12.93
N GLY A 18 4.13 -0.54 13.84
CA GLY A 18 5.08 -1.63 13.65
C GLY A 18 4.65 -2.73 12.68
N LEU A 19 3.35 -2.82 12.34
CA LEU A 19 2.82 -3.82 11.41
C LEU A 19 2.28 -3.14 10.14
N ASN A 20 3.16 -2.44 9.41
CA ASN A 20 2.82 -1.95 8.09
C ASN A 20 2.98 -3.08 7.05
N THR A 21 1.88 -3.48 6.43
CA THR A 21 1.90 -4.44 5.31
C THR A 21 2.24 -3.77 3.98
N VAL A 22 2.24 -2.44 3.88
CA VAL A 22 2.65 -1.72 2.66
C VAL A 22 4.17 -1.56 2.65
N GLU A 23 4.83 -2.28 1.77
CA GLU A 23 6.29 -2.31 1.67
C GLU A 23 6.83 -1.23 0.73
N HIS A 24 6.12 -0.95 -0.37
CA HIS A 24 6.55 0.02 -1.37
C HIS A 24 5.36 0.74 -2.02
N ILE A 25 5.51 2.04 -2.24
CA ILE A 25 4.59 2.87 -3.03
C ILE A 25 5.43 3.59 -4.08
N GLY A 26 5.17 3.29 -5.35
CA GLY A 26 5.78 3.95 -6.51
C GLY A 26 4.74 4.67 -7.36
N ASP A 27 5.19 5.23 -8.48
CA ASP A 27 4.29 5.90 -9.42
C ASP A 27 3.37 4.88 -10.12
N GLY A 28 2.12 4.82 -9.68
CA GLY A 28 1.13 3.86 -10.17
C GLY A 28 1.33 2.41 -9.68
N ASN A 29 2.27 2.13 -8.77
CA ASN A 29 2.48 0.79 -8.21
C ASN A 29 2.43 0.79 -6.68
N ILE A 30 1.86 -0.27 -6.11
CA ILE A 30 1.91 -0.53 -4.67
C ILE A 30 2.27 -1.99 -4.43
N THR A 31 3.12 -2.23 -3.43
CA THR A 31 3.45 -3.57 -2.98
C THR A 31 3.02 -3.80 -1.53
N ILE A 32 2.31 -4.89 -1.31
CA ILE A 32 1.85 -5.34 0.00
C ILE A 32 2.59 -6.62 0.38
N SER A 33 3.22 -6.63 1.56
CA SER A 33 3.80 -7.79 2.21
C SER A 33 2.85 -8.35 3.27
N ASN A 34 2.74 -9.68 3.33
CA ASN A 34 2.01 -10.41 4.35
C ASN A 34 3.03 -11.07 5.29
N PRO A 35 3.23 -10.54 6.51
CA PRO A 35 4.21 -11.09 7.44
C PRO A 35 3.85 -12.51 7.93
N LEU A 36 2.61 -12.95 7.75
CA LEU A 36 2.14 -14.29 8.12
C LEU A 36 2.40 -15.34 7.03
N LYS A 37 2.84 -14.94 5.83
CA LYS A 37 3.19 -15.86 4.74
C LYS A 37 4.68 -15.75 4.45
N GLN A 38 5.43 -16.84 4.59
CA GLN A 38 6.88 -16.86 4.39
C GLN A 38 7.33 -17.26 2.98
N ASP A 39 6.43 -17.77 2.13
CA ASP A 39 6.76 -18.23 0.77
C ASP A 39 6.66 -17.10 -0.29
N LYS A 40 6.96 -17.39 -1.56
CA LYS A 40 6.86 -16.51 -2.74
C LYS A 40 5.57 -15.68 -2.87
N GLY A 41 4.50 -16.05 -2.16
CA GLY A 41 3.25 -15.26 -2.04
C GLY A 41 3.23 -14.23 -0.90
N SER A 42 4.34 -14.02 -0.19
CA SER A 42 4.48 -13.06 0.90
C SER A 42 4.36 -11.64 0.40
N ARG A 43 4.78 -11.35 -0.83
CA ARG A 43 4.78 -10.02 -1.43
C ARG A 43 3.90 -9.99 -2.67
N LYS A 44 2.96 -9.04 -2.74
CA LYS A 44 2.06 -8.87 -3.88
C LYS A 44 2.05 -7.42 -4.37
N SER A 45 2.32 -7.25 -5.66
CA SER A 45 2.33 -5.96 -6.33
C SER A 45 1.05 -5.74 -7.14
N PHE A 46 0.57 -4.50 -7.13
CA PHE A 46 -0.62 -4.05 -7.87
C PHE A 46 -0.31 -2.78 -8.64
N THR A 47 -0.93 -2.61 -9.80
CA THR A 47 -0.75 -1.44 -10.68
C THR A 47 -2.06 -0.67 -10.84
N PHE A 48 -1.96 0.65 -10.76
CA PHE A 48 -3.05 1.62 -10.80
C PHE A 48 -2.65 2.80 -11.70
N ASN A 49 -3.63 3.65 -12.06
CA ASN A 49 -3.31 4.89 -12.77
C ASN A 49 -2.49 5.87 -11.90
N LYS A 50 -2.68 5.84 -10.58
CA LYS A 50 -1.86 6.54 -9.59
C LYS A 50 -2.08 5.92 -8.22
N VAL A 51 -1.04 5.92 -7.40
CA VAL A 51 -1.11 5.56 -5.98
C VAL A 51 -0.76 6.77 -5.14
N PHE A 52 -1.60 7.08 -4.15
CA PHE A 52 -1.43 8.17 -3.21
C PHE A 52 -0.98 7.60 -1.87
N GLY A 53 0.18 8.04 -1.38
CA GLY A 53 0.70 7.64 -0.09
C GLY A 53 -0.06 8.26 1.10
N PRO A 54 0.28 7.87 2.34
CA PRO A 54 -0.36 8.35 3.57
C PRO A 54 -0.34 9.88 3.74
N SER A 55 0.66 10.55 3.16
CA SER A 55 0.87 12.00 3.22
C SER A 55 0.17 12.79 2.11
N ALA A 56 -0.60 12.14 1.23
CA ALA A 56 -1.27 12.83 0.13
C ALA A 56 -2.35 13.80 0.66
N SER A 57 -2.37 15.02 0.10
CA SER A 57 -3.39 16.05 0.39
C SER A 57 -4.73 15.73 -0.27
N GLN A 58 -5.76 16.50 0.11
CA GLN A 58 -7.00 16.62 -0.66
C GLN A 58 -6.78 17.49 -1.89
#